data_AF-A0A1B0DM53-F1
#
_entry.id   AF-A0A1B0DM53-F1
#
_cell.length_a   1.000
_cell.length_b   1.000
_cell.length_c   1.000
_cell.angle_alpha   90.00
_cell.angle_beta   90.00
_cell.angle_gamma   90.00
#
_symmetry.space_group_name_H-M   'P 1'
#
loop_
_entity.id
_entity.type
_entity.pdbx_description
1 polymer ?
#
loop_
_entity_poly.entity_id
_entity_poly.type
_entity_poly.pdbx_seq_one_letter_code
_entity_poly.pdbx_strand_id
1 'polypeptide(L)'
;MPKKSLKGELALVTGGGGGLGRLLALRLVRAGASVVLWDINPEGLDETTKLVQSIGGYCKSYVVDISKREEVYKAADQMRNEIGDVSFPTQL
;
A
#
# COMPACT_ATOMS: atom_id res chain seq x y z
N MET A 1 -8.41 -14.26 -20.80
CA MET A 1 -8.15 -12.81 -20.85
C MET A 1 -6.70 -12.57 -20.43
N PRO A 2 -5.88 -11.83 -21.20
CA PRO A 2 -4.52 -11.52 -20.78
C PRO A 2 -4.58 -10.62 -19.53
N LYS A 3 -3.94 -11.03 -18.43
CA LYS A 3 -3.84 -10.20 -17.22
C LYS A 3 -3.00 -8.97 -17.55
N LYS A 4 -3.57 -7.77 -17.35
CA LYS A 4 -2.80 -6.52 -17.37
C LYS A 4 -1.66 -6.65 -16.35
N SER A 5 -0.41 -6.47 -16.79
CA SER A 5 0.73 -6.43 -15.89
C SER A 5 0.67 -5.15 -15.07
N LEU A 6 0.95 -5.23 -13.76
CA LEU A 6 1.08 -4.07 -12.89
C LEU A 6 2.55 -3.70 -12.65
N LYS A 7 3.45 -4.19 -13.51
CA LYS A 7 4.88 -3.96 -13.37
C LYS A 7 5.19 -2.47 -13.47
N GLY A 8 5.80 -1.92 -12.41
CA GLY A 8 6.16 -0.50 -12.33
C GLY A 8 5.03 0.42 -11.86
N GLU A 9 3.85 -0.12 -11.56
CA GLU A 9 2.75 0.64 -10.97
C GLU A 9 2.90 0.72 -9.45
N LEU A 10 2.43 1.82 -8.85
CA LEU A 10 2.43 2.03 -7.39
C LEU A 10 0.99 2.04 -6.86
N ALA A 11 0.59 1.01 -6.13
CA ALA A 11 -0.76 0.90 -5.59
C ALA A 11 -0.84 1.31 -4.11
N LEU A 12 -1.78 2.18 -3.76
CA LEU A 12 -2.15 2.49 -2.37
C LEU A 12 -3.22 1.51 -1.88
N VAL A 13 -3.04 0.94 -0.69
CA VAL A 13 -3.98 0.03 -0.02
C VAL A 13 -4.31 0.55 1.37
N THR A 14 -5.58 0.91 1.59
CA THR A 14 -6.14 1.22 2.90
C THR A 14 -6.53 -0.06 3.64
N GLY A 15 -6.44 -0.08 4.97
CA GLY A 15 -6.62 -1.31 5.75
C GLY A 15 -5.52 -2.35 5.50
N GLY A 16 -4.34 -1.89 5.09
CA GLY A 16 -3.23 -2.76 4.67
C GLY A 16 -2.58 -3.55 5.81
N GLY A 17 -2.94 -3.28 7.07
CA GLY A 17 -2.37 -3.92 8.25
C GLY A 17 -2.87 -5.35 8.48
N GLY A 18 -3.96 -5.78 7.83
CA GLY A 18 -4.51 -7.12 8.06
C GLY A 18 -5.60 -7.52 7.06
N GLY A 19 -6.24 -8.66 7.35
CA GLY A 19 -7.41 -9.15 6.62
C GLY A 19 -7.27 -9.12 5.10
N LEU A 20 -8.25 -8.52 4.42
CA LEU A 20 -8.29 -8.41 2.97
C LEU A 20 -7.23 -7.46 2.40
N GLY A 21 -6.92 -6.35 3.09
CA GLY A 21 -5.92 -5.39 2.64
C GLY A 21 -4.54 -6.03 2.53
N ARG A 22 -4.15 -6.83 3.52
CA ARG A 22 -2.90 -7.63 3.47
C ARG A 22 -2.88 -8.60 2.29
N LEU A 23 -3.95 -9.36 2.11
CA LEU A 23 -4.03 -10.33 1.00
C LEU A 23 -3.94 -9.62 -0.36
N LEU A 24 -4.59 -8.47 -0.49
CA LEU A 24 -4.54 -7.65 -1.70
C LEU A 24 -3.13 -7.12 -1.95
N ALA A 25 -2.46 -6.57 -0.94
CA ALA A 25 -1.09 -6.09 -1.05
C ALA A 25 -0.14 -7.18 -1.57
N LEU A 26 -0.21 -8.38 -0.99
CA LEU A 26 0.59 -9.52 -1.44
C LEU A 26 0.27 -9.94 -2.88
N ARG A 27 -0.99 -9.84 -3.31
CA ARG A 27 -1.40 -10.16 -4.67
C ARG A 27 -0.92 -9.13 -5.69
N LEU A 28 -1.00 -7.84 -5.36
CA LEU A 28 -0.54 -6.74 -6.20
C LEU A 28 0.98 -6.82 -6.43
N VAL A 29 1.73 -7.07 -5.36
CA VAL A 29 3.18 -7.26 -5.43
C VAL A 29 3.56 -8.45 -6.30
N ARG A 30 2.86 -9.60 -6.16
CA ARG A 30 3.07 -10.76 -7.03
C ARG A 30 2.73 -10.48 -8.50
N ALA A 31 1.91 -9.47 -8.78
CA ALA A 31 1.62 -9.00 -10.13
C ALA A 31 2.63 -7.97 -10.66
N GLY A 32 3.65 -7.63 -9.86
CA GLY A 32 4.74 -6.72 -10.22
C GLY A 32 4.58 -5.28 -9.73
N ALA A 33 3.53 -4.97 -8.96
CA ALA A 33 3.32 -3.64 -8.41
C ALA A 33 4.21 -3.38 -7.19
N SER A 34 4.52 -2.10 -6.98
CA SER A 34 4.94 -1.58 -5.68
C SER A 34 3.68 -1.24 -4.88
N VAL A 35 3.71 -1.38 -3.55
CA VAL A 35 2.55 -1.06 -2.71
C VAL A 35 2.88 -0.03 -1.63
N VAL A 36 1.90 0.82 -1.33
CA VAL A 36 1.86 1.68 -0.16
C VAL A 36 0.70 1.23 0.72
N LEU A 37 0.92 1.07 2.02
CA LEU A 37 -0.10 0.62 2.96
C LEU A 37 -0.46 1.73 3.94
N TRP A 38 -1.75 2.01 4.08
CA TRP A 38 -2.31 2.84 5.13
C TRP A 38 -3.16 1.99 6.06
N ASP A 39 -2.93 2.12 7.35
CA ASP A 39 -3.75 1.48 8.39
C ASP A 39 -3.57 2.23 9.71
N ILE A 40 -4.51 2.08 10.64
CA ILE A 40 -4.37 2.60 12.01
C ILE A 40 -3.55 1.65 12.89
N ASN A 41 -3.43 0.37 12.52
CA ASN A 41 -2.70 -0.64 13.27
C ASN A 41 -1.21 -0.72 12.86
N PRO A 42 -0.27 -0.20 13.68
CA PRO A 42 1.16 -0.22 13.34
C PRO A 42 1.76 -1.63 13.30
N GLU A 43 1.32 -2.54 14.18
CA GLU A 43 1.85 -3.91 14.23
C GLU A 43 1.46 -4.69 12.98
N GLY A 44 0.19 -4.53 12.56
CA GLY A 44 -0.32 -5.14 11.33
C GLY A 44 0.39 -4.63 10.07
N LEU A 45 0.73 -3.33 10.04
CA LEU A 45 1.50 -2.72 8.96
C LEU A 45 2.92 -3.27 8.88
N ASP A 46 3.61 -3.38 10.02
CA ASP A 46 4.96 -3.95 10.09
C ASP A 46 4.96 -5.42 9.61
N GLU A 47 4.02 -6.23 10.08
CA GLU A 47 3.88 -7.63 9.65
C GLU A 47 3.63 -7.73 8.14
N THR A 48 2.71 -6.93 7.60
CA THR A 48 2.40 -6.95 6.17
C THR A 48 3.58 -6.46 5.33
N THR A 49 4.29 -5.44 5.79
CA THR A 49 5.49 -4.91 5.12
C THR A 49 6.57 -5.98 5.04
N LYS A 50 6.84 -6.69 6.15
CA LYS A 50 7.79 -7.82 6.17
C LYS A 50 7.40 -8.95 5.23
N LEU A 51 6.10 -9.31 5.19
CA LEU A 51 5.60 -10.32 4.27
C LEU A 51 5.82 -9.91 2.80
N VAL A 52 5.53 -8.65 2.44
CA VAL A 52 5.80 -8.14 1.09
C VAL A 52 7.29 -8.18 0.76
N GLN A 53 8.15 -7.74 1.68
CA GLN A 53 9.60 -7.74 1.48
C GLN A 53 10.15 -9.17 1.32
N SER A 54 9.64 -10.13 2.08
CA SER A 54 10.06 -11.54 2.02
C SER A 54 9.78 -12.22 0.66
N ILE A 55 8.83 -11.69 -0.12
CA ILE A 55 8.54 -12.17 -1.49
C ILE A 55 9.24 -11.31 -2.56
N GLY A 56 10.19 -10.47 -2.17
CA GLY A 56 10.97 -9.61 -3.06
C GLY A 56 10.22 -8.37 -3.56
N GLY A 57 9.10 -8.02 -2.92
CA GLY A 57 8.29 -6.86 -3.27
C GLY A 57 8.74 -5.56 -2.61
N TYR A 58 8.38 -4.43 -3.22
CA TYR A 58 8.49 -3.13 -2.59
C TYR A 58 7.21 -2.79 -1.81
N CYS A 59 7.35 -2.42 -0.54
CA CYS A 59 6.28 -1.92 0.30
C CYS A 59 6.76 -0.77 1.18
N LYS A 60 5.96 0.28 1.26
CA LYS A 60 6.08 1.32 2.28
C LYS A 60 4.76 1.44 3.04
N SER A 61 4.83 1.70 4.34
CA SER A 61 3.63 1.78 5.19
C SER A 61 3.60 3.07 5.98
N TYR A 62 2.39 3.59 6.18
CA TYR A 62 2.12 4.78 6.98
C TYR A 62 0.99 4.46 7.96
N VAL A 63 1.18 4.82 9.22
CA VAL A 63 0.10 4.78 10.20
C VAL A 63 -0.81 5.98 9.92
N VAL A 64 -2.04 5.72 9.49
CA VAL A 64 -3.00 6.75 9.08
C VAL A 64 -4.39 6.37 9.57
N ASP A 65 -4.99 7.25 10.35
CA ASP A 65 -6.43 7.19 10.61
C ASP A 65 -7.19 7.83 9.44
N ILE A 66 -7.72 7.00 8.54
CA ILE A 66 -8.46 7.46 7.35
C ILE A 66 -9.77 8.17 7.69
N SER A 67 -10.26 8.06 8.94
CA SER A 67 -11.45 8.81 9.38
C SER A 67 -11.14 10.30 9.64
N LYS A 68 -9.85 10.64 9.81
CA LYS A 68 -9.39 12.01 10.03
C LYS A 68 -8.80 12.59 8.75
N ARG A 69 -9.50 13.57 8.21
CA ARG A 69 -9.16 14.17 6.92
C ARG A 69 -7.76 14.82 6.91
N GLU A 70 -7.34 15.39 8.04
CA GLU A 70 -6.04 16.01 8.22
C GLU A 70 -4.89 14.98 8.15
N GLU A 71 -5.08 13.79 8.73
CA GLU A 71 -4.08 12.72 8.67
C GLU A 71 -3.94 12.17 7.25
N VAL A 72 -5.05 12.04 6.52
CA VAL A 72 -5.07 11.63 5.11
C VAL A 72 -4.27 12.59 4.23
N TYR A 73 -4.50 13.91 4.35
CA TYR A 73 -3.76 14.88 3.54
C TYR A 73 -2.26 14.89 3.89
N LYS A 74 -1.92 14.85 5.18
CA LYS A 74 -0.53 14.81 5.61
C LYS A 74 0.20 13.56 5.09
N ALA A 75 -0.45 12.40 5.15
CA ALA A 75 0.10 11.16 4.64
C ALA A 75 0.23 11.17 3.11
N ALA A 76 -0.74 11.75 2.40
CA ALA A 76 -0.68 11.91 0.95
C ALA A 76 0.48 12.81 0.52
N ASP A 77 0.69 13.93 1.20
CA ASP A 77 1.81 14.85 0.93
C ASP A 77 3.16 14.18 1.23
N GLN A 78 3.28 13.48 2.36
CA GLN A 78 4.49 12.74 2.71
C GLN A 78 4.82 11.67 1.66
N MET A 79 3.84 10.87 1.28
CA MET A 79 4.00 9.83 0.26
C MET A 79 4.40 10.43 -1.10
N ARG A 80 3.76 11.52 -1.53
CA ARG A 80 4.09 12.20 -2.79
C ARG A 80 5.54 12.68 -2.81
N ASN A 81 6.04 13.22 -1.70
CA ASN A 81 7.42 13.68 -1.59
C ASN A 81 8.44 12.54 -1.58
N GLU A 82 8.09 11.39 -0.99
CA GLU A 82 9.03 10.28 -0.81
C GLU A 82 9.04 9.28 -1.97
N ILE A 83 7.93 9.09 -2.68
CA ILE A 83 7.74 8.02 -3.67
C ILE A 83 7.37 8.57 -5.06
N GLY A 84 6.77 9.76 -5.14
CA GLY A 84 6.24 10.34 -6.39
C GLY A 84 4.73 10.16 -6.53
N ASP A 85 4.19 10.47 -7.72
CA ASP A 85 2.76 10.36 -7.99
C ASP A 85 2.28 8.90 -8.00
N VAL A 86 1.14 8.64 -7.35
CA VAL A 86 0.52 7.32 -7.29
C VAL A 86 -0.12 6.98 -8.62
N SER A 87 0.26 5.85 -9.19
CA SER A 87 -0.36 5.33 -10.40
C SER A 87 -1.44 4.31 -10.02
N PHE A 88 -2.69 4.64 -10.34
CA PHE A 88 -3.96 3.99 -9.96
C PHE A 88 -4.58 4.39 -8.60
N PRO A 89 -5.78 5.01 -8.61
CA PRO A 89 -6.61 5.14 -7.42
C PRO A 89 -7.36 3.82 -7.22
N THR A 90 -6.84 2.89 -6.43
CA THR A 90 -7.67 1.82 -5.87
C THR A 90 -8.06 2.19 -4.45
N GLN A 91 -9.14 2.96 -4.32
CA GLN A 91 -9.92 3.00 -3.09
C GLN A 91 -10.74 1.70 -3.03
N LEU A 92 -10.47 0.88 -2.01
CA LEU A 92 -11.41 -0.10 -1.45
C LEU A 92 -11.39 0.08 0.07
#